data_AF-A0A938PH65-F1
#
_entry.id   AF-A0A938PH65-F1
#
_cell.length_a   1.000
_cell.length_b   1.000
_cell.length_c   1.000
_cell.angle_alpha   90.00
_cell.angle_beta   90.00
_cell.angle_gamma   90.00
#
_symmetry.space_group_name_H-M   'P 1'
#
loop_
_entity.id
_entity.type
_entity.pdbx_description
1 polymer ?
#
loop_
_entity_poly.entity_id
_entity_poly.type
_entity_poly.pdbx_seq_one_letter_code
_entity_poly.pdbx_strand_id
1 'polypeptide(L)'
;MENKAMERLVEAYLAELRRQRRGRFWWRMTFVVVLLVVALGWWGDDHSAGGHGTHTALIDIQGEIGGKNGALADDIILALGEAFAGPKVKGIVLRINSPGGSPVAAGQVYDEIRRLRSLNPNIPVYTVVDDVCASGGYYIAAATDRIYVDKASLVGSIGVLMDGFGFTDAMKKLGVERRLLTAGENKAFLDPFLPRKAAEEEHARQLIGEVHAQFIQAVRQGRGKRLKEQPGIFSGLVWHGARSVEMGLADGLGSLDFVAREVIKAEAIVDYTPQESLTDRLTRQLGVAIGTSLNPVLTPRLR
;
A
#
# COMPACT_ATOMS: atom_id res chain seq x y z
N MET A 1 44.32 -16.47 -65.77
CA MET A 1 43.35 -15.62 -65.03
C MET A 1 42.46 -16.44 -64.08
N GLU A 2 42.38 -17.77 -64.20
CA GLU A 2 41.53 -18.63 -63.35
C GLU A 2 41.95 -18.73 -61.88
N ASN A 3 43.25 -18.80 -61.57
CA ASN A 3 43.71 -18.97 -60.17
C ASN A 3 43.33 -17.80 -59.25
N LYS A 4 43.36 -16.55 -59.75
CA LYS A 4 43.00 -15.36 -58.95
C LYS A 4 41.49 -15.25 -58.68
N ALA A 5 40.66 -15.80 -59.57
CA ALA A 5 39.20 -15.83 -59.37
C ALA A 5 38.82 -16.89 -58.33
N MET A 6 39.50 -18.03 -58.37
CA MET A 6 39.30 -19.13 -57.43
C MET A 6 39.79 -18.79 -56.02
N GLU A 7 40.95 -18.12 -55.88
CA GLU A 7 41.44 -17.60 -54.60
C GLU A 7 40.46 -16.61 -53.97
N ARG A 8 39.91 -15.66 -54.75
CA ARG A 8 38.93 -14.69 -54.24
C ARG A 8 37.61 -15.34 -53.81
N LEU A 9 37.17 -16.40 -54.49
CA LEU A 9 35.98 -17.16 -54.10
C LEU A 9 36.21 -17.95 -52.81
N VAL A 10 37.38 -18.57 -52.64
CA VAL A 10 37.74 -19.28 -51.41
C VAL A 10 37.88 -18.31 -50.24
N GLU A 11 38.51 -17.16 -50.45
CA GLU A 11 38.63 -16.11 -49.43
C GLU A 11 37.27 -15.54 -49.02
N ALA A 12 36.39 -15.26 -49.98
CA ALA A 12 35.03 -14.80 -49.72
C ALA A 12 34.21 -15.85 -48.95
N TYR A 13 34.32 -17.13 -49.31
CA TYR A 13 33.63 -18.23 -48.61
C TYR A 13 34.15 -18.44 -47.18
N LEU A 14 35.47 -18.36 -46.97
CA LEU A 14 36.08 -18.43 -45.65
C LEU A 14 35.73 -17.20 -44.79
N ALA A 15 35.59 -16.02 -45.39
CA ALA A 15 35.12 -14.81 -44.71
C ALA A 15 33.67 -14.95 -44.23
N GLU A 16 32.79 -15.51 -45.06
CA GLU A 16 31.37 -15.77 -44.75
C GLU A 16 31.21 -16.77 -43.59
N LEU A 17 31.99 -17.87 -43.61
CA LEU A 17 32.01 -18.86 -42.53
C LEU A 17 32.50 -18.27 -41.20
N ARG A 18 33.51 -17.38 -41.24
CA ARG A 18 34.00 -16.66 -40.05
C ARG A 18 32.99 -15.63 -39.53
N ARG A 19 32.11 -15.08 -40.38
CA ARG A 19 31.07 -14.12 -40.00
C ARG A 19 29.89 -14.83 -39.32
N GLN A 20 29.47 -15.98 -39.85
CA GLN A 20 28.42 -16.81 -39.24
C GLN A 20 28.83 -17.37 -37.87
N ARG A 21 30.09 -17.83 -37.72
CA ARG A 21 30.58 -18.34 -36.42
C ARG A 21 30.67 -17.25 -35.36
N ARG A 22 31.10 -16.04 -35.74
CA ARG A 22 31.14 -14.88 -34.84
C ARG A 22 29.72 -14.46 -34.43
N GLY A 23 28.77 -14.36 -35.37
CA GLY A 23 27.39 -14.03 -35.04
C GLY A 23 26.75 -15.02 -34.05
N ARG A 24 26.93 -16.33 -34.28
CA ARG A 24 26.41 -17.39 -33.41
C ARG A 24 27.11 -17.43 -32.05
N PHE A 25 28.41 -17.13 -32.01
CA PHE A 25 29.18 -17.02 -30.77
C PHE A 25 28.72 -15.82 -29.93
N TRP A 26 28.56 -14.65 -30.56
CA TRP A 26 28.03 -13.45 -29.89
C TRP A 26 26.62 -13.67 -29.36
N TRP A 27 25.72 -14.29 -30.14
CA TRP A 27 24.35 -14.60 -29.70
C TRP A 27 24.30 -15.61 -28.54
N ARG A 28 25.20 -16.59 -28.52
CA ARG A 28 25.34 -17.54 -27.40
C ARG A 28 25.92 -16.87 -26.16
N MET A 29 26.89 -15.96 -26.32
CA MET A 29 27.46 -15.19 -25.21
C MET A 29 26.43 -14.25 -24.59
N THR A 30 25.64 -13.55 -25.39
CA THR A 30 24.53 -12.72 -24.88
C THR A 30 23.49 -13.56 -24.15
N PHE A 31 23.15 -14.75 -24.66
CA PHE A 31 22.21 -15.65 -23.99
C PHE A 31 22.74 -16.17 -22.65
N VAL A 32 24.04 -16.49 -22.57
CA VAL A 32 24.70 -16.90 -21.30
C VAL A 32 24.76 -15.73 -20.31
N VAL A 33 25.04 -14.51 -20.77
CA VAL A 33 25.02 -13.32 -19.91
C VAL A 33 23.62 -13.03 -19.39
N VAL A 34 22.58 -13.13 -20.23
CA VAL A 34 21.18 -13.00 -19.80
C VAL A 34 20.81 -14.09 -18.79
N LEU A 35 21.19 -15.34 -19.04
CA LEU A 35 20.99 -16.43 -18.07
C LEU A 35 21.73 -16.20 -16.76
N LEU A 36 22.95 -15.67 -16.78
CA LEU A 36 23.70 -15.31 -15.59
C LEU A 36 23.05 -14.14 -14.84
N VAL A 37 22.53 -13.14 -15.54
CA VAL A 37 21.81 -12.01 -14.94
C VAL A 37 20.49 -12.48 -14.32
N VAL A 38 19.76 -13.39 -14.98
CA VAL A 38 18.54 -14.01 -14.44
C VAL A 38 18.87 -14.91 -13.25
N ALA A 39 19.95 -15.70 -13.32
CA ALA A 39 20.38 -16.55 -12.22
C ALA A 39 20.91 -15.74 -11.02
N LEU A 40 21.60 -14.61 -11.27
CA LEU A 40 22.02 -13.67 -10.23
C LEU A 40 20.83 -12.92 -9.63
N GLY A 41 19.81 -12.60 -10.43
CA GLY A 41 18.54 -12.06 -9.94
C GLY A 41 17.81 -13.07 -9.04
N TRP A 42 17.76 -14.34 -9.44
CA TRP A 42 17.16 -15.41 -8.63
C TRP A 42 17.98 -15.78 -7.40
N TRP A 43 19.30 -15.60 -7.42
CA TRP A 43 20.14 -15.75 -6.24
C TRP A 43 20.06 -14.51 -5.32
N GLY A 44 19.86 -13.32 -5.89
CA GLY A 44 19.75 -12.06 -5.17
C GLY A 44 18.40 -11.84 -4.47
N ASP A 45 17.34 -12.51 -4.93
CA ASP A 45 15.99 -12.44 -4.35
C ASP A 45 15.76 -13.40 -3.17
N ASP A 46 16.80 -14.11 -2.73
CA ASP A 46 16.79 -14.75 -1.41
C ASP A 46 17.08 -13.66 -0.35
N HIS A 47 16.13 -12.73 -0.18
CA HIS A 47 15.92 -12.01 1.09
C HIS A 47 15.43 -13.01 2.15
N SER A 48 16.18 -14.10 2.30
CA SER A 48 16.04 -15.05 3.36
C SER A 48 16.42 -14.32 4.64
N ALA A 49 15.48 -14.29 5.58
CA ALA A 49 15.63 -13.97 6.98
C ALA A 49 16.63 -14.92 7.71
N GLY A 50 17.75 -15.28 7.07
CA GLY A 50 18.71 -16.29 7.47
C GLY A 50 20.04 -15.74 8.00
N GLY A 51 20.30 -14.43 7.89
CA GLY A 51 21.59 -13.83 8.29
C GLY A 51 21.60 -13.04 9.59
N HIS A 52 20.45 -12.55 10.06
CA HIS A 52 20.41 -11.62 11.18
C HIS A 52 20.21 -12.34 12.52
N GLY A 53 20.82 -11.79 13.58
CA GLY A 53 20.55 -12.18 14.95
C GLY A 53 19.12 -11.86 15.37
N THR A 54 18.89 -11.66 16.66
CA THR A 54 17.61 -11.10 17.11
C THR A 54 17.40 -9.72 16.51
N HIS A 55 16.22 -9.46 15.96
CA HIS A 55 15.94 -8.25 15.19
C HIS A 55 14.53 -7.71 15.47
N THR A 56 14.32 -6.46 15.08
CA THR A 56 13.02 -5.80 14.98
C THR A 56 12.48 -6.01 13.57
N ALA A 57 11.26 -6.53 13.45
CA ALA A 57 10.57 -6.64 12.16
C ALA A 57 9.91 -5.30 11.82
N LEU A 58 10.22 -4.74 10.65
CA LEU A 58 9.59 -3.53 10.12
C LEU A 58 8.52 -3.91 9.11
N ILE A 59 7.35 -3.29 9.20
CA ILE A 59 6.33 -3.30 8.16
C ILE A 59 5.99 -1.85 7.86
N ASP A 60 6.21 -1.42 6.63
CA ASP A 60 6.04 -0.05 6.17
C ASP A 60 4.68 0.13 5.48
N ILE A 61 3.89 1.07 5.98
CA ILE A 61 2.53 1.36 5.53
C ILE A 61 2.52 2.77 4.95
N GLN A 62 2.66 2.84 3.63
CA GLN A 62 2.81 4.09 2.87
C GLN A 62 1.57 4.36 2.02
N GLY A 63 1.10 5.61 2.05
CA GLY A 63 0.00 6.08 1.20
C GLY A 63 -1.39 5.67 1.68
N GLU A 64 -2.36 5.69 0.76
CA GLU A 64 -3.78 5.46 1.07
C GLU A 64 -4.08 3.98 1.36
N ILE A 65 -4.77 3.69 2.46
CA ILE A 65 -5.14 2.33 2.83
C ILE A 65 -6.27 1.81 1.93
N GLY A 66 -6.05 0.69 1.24
CA GLY A 66 -7.02 0.08 0.32
C GLY A 66 -7.18 0.80 -1.03
N GLY A 67 -6.35 1.81 -1.31
CA GLY A 67 -6.28 2.45 -2.62
C GLY A 67 -5.55 1.58 -3.65
N LYS A 68 -5.84 1.75 -4.95
CA LYS A 68 -5.22 0.97 -6.05
C LYS A 68 -3.69 0.99 -6.08
N ASN A 69 -3.09 2.07 -5.57
CA ASN A 69 -1.64 2.29 -5.53
C ASN A 69 -1.13 2.52 -4.10
N GLY A 70 -1.94 2.21 -3.10
CA GLY A 70 -1.60 2.42 -1.70
C GLY A 70 -1.39 1.10 -0.96
N ALA A 71 -1.40 1.14 0.36
CA ALA A 71 -1.17 -0.05 1.17
C ALA A 71 -2.40 -0.96 1.18
N LEU A 72 -2.25 -2.19 0.67
CA LEU A 72 -3.31 -3.19 0.65
C LEU A 72 -3.41 -3.90 1.99
N ALA A 73 -4.64 -4.11 2.47
CA ALA A 73 -4.88 -4.77 3.76
C ALA A 73 -4.31 -6.20 3.77
N ASP A 74 -4.51 -6.96 2.70
CA ASP A 74 -4.05 -8.35 2.59
C ASP A 74 -2.52 -8.45 2.68
N ASP A 75 -1.80 -7.52 2.06
CA ASP A 75 -0.33 -7.46 2.10
C ASP A 75 0.15 -7.16 3.52
N ILE A 76 -0.46 -6.17 4.20
CA ILE A 76 -0.11 -5.84 5.59
C ILE A 76 -0.38 -7.04 6.50
N ILE A 77 -1.52 -7.72 6.31
CA ILE A 77 -1.91 -8.90 7.09
C ILE A 77 -0.94 -10.07 6.86
N LEU A 78 -0.53 -10.30 5.60
CA LEU A 78 0.46 -11.31 5.26
C LEU A 78 1.80 -11.03 5.97
N ALA A 79 2.30 -9.79 5.85
CA ALA A 79 3.54 -9.35 6.49
C ALA A 79 3.50 -9.46 8.02
N LEU A 80 2.36 -9.12 8.64
CA LEU A 80 2.14 -9.33 10.06
C LEU A 80 2.27 -10.82 10.41
N GLY A 81 1.61 -11.70 9.65
CA GLY A 81 1.70 -13.15 9.83
C GLY A 81 3.14 -13.66 9.76
N GLU A 82 3.89 -13.23 8.75
CA GLU A 82 5.31 -13.58 8.57
C GLU A 82 6.19 -13.04 9.70
N ALA A 83 5.98 -11.81 10.13
CA ALA A 83 6.74 -11.20 11.21
C ALA A 83 6.47 -11.89 12.57
N PHE A 84 5.22 -12.27 12.86
CA PHE A 84 4.90 -13.03 14.07
C PHE A 84 5.41 -14.47 14.04
N ALA A 85 5.47 -15.10 12.87
CA ALA A 85 6.05 -16.43 12.68
C ALA A 85 7.59 -16.41 12.58
N GLY A 86 8.18 -15.22 12.38
CA GLY A 86 9.59 -15.02 12.12
C GLY A 86 10.50 -15.48 13.27
N PRO A 87 11.49 -16.35 13.01
CA PRO A 87 12.43 -16.74 14.05
C PRO A 87 13.26 -15.54 14.50
N LYS A 88 13.51 -15.43 15.81
CA LYS A 88 14.33 -14.38 16.43
C LYS A 88 13.76 -12.94 16.35
N VAL A 89 12.52 -12.76 15.90
CA VAL A 89 11.82 -11.46 16.02
C VAL A 89 11.61 -11.13 17.50
N LYS A 90 12.05 -9.93 17.91
CA LYS A 90 11.89 -9.42 19.29
C LYS A 90 10.75 -8.43 19.45
N GLY A 91 10.29 -7.86 18.36
CA GLY A 91 9.18 -6.93 18.30
C GLY A 91 8.92 -6.52 16.86
N ILE A 92 7.71 -6.02 16.62
CA ILE A 92 7.25 -5.60 15.30
C ILE A 92 7.02 -4.09 15.36
N VAL A 93 7.51 -3.36 14.37
CA VAL A 93 7.24 -1.94 14.19
C VAL A 93 6.45 -1.74 12.90
N LEU A 94 5.25 -1.17 13.04
CA LEU A 94 4.49 -0.62 11.92
C LEU A 94 4.93 0.82 11.72
N ARG A 95 5.70 1.09 10.66
CA ARG A 95 6.00 2.47 10.26
C ARG A 95 4.86 2.97 9.39
N ILE A 96 4.19 4.04 9.80
CA ILE A 96 2.99 4.54 9.12
C ILE A 96 3.24 5.95 8.60
N ASN A 97 3.06 6.10 7.28
CA ASN A 97 2.93 7.38 6.60
C ASN A 97 1.70 7.35 5.68
N SER A 98 0.53 7.58 6.26
CA SER A 98 -0.76 7.40 5.60
C SER A 98 -1.77 8.49 5.99
N PRO A 99 -2.47 9.09 5.00
CA PRO A 99 -3.59 10.00 5.26
C PRO A 99 -4.87 9.27 5.70
N GLY A 100 -4.87 7.93 5.67
CA GLY A 100 -6.06 7.10 5.87
C GLY A 100 -6.46 6.36 4.61
N GLY A 101 -7.75 6.08 4.45
CA GLY A 101 -8.28 5.34 3.31
C GLY A 101 -9.57 4.59 3.69
N SER A 102 -9.74 3.40 3.13
CA SER A 102 -10.92 2.56 3.32
C SER A 102 -11.12 2.15 4.79
N PRO A 103 -12.31 2.42 5.39
CA PRO A 103 -12.64 1.96 6.74
C PRO A 103 -12.62 0.43 6.86
N VAL A 104 -13.00 -0.28 5.79
CA VAL A 104 -13.01 -1.76 5.75
C VAL A 104 -11.58 -2.30 5.83
N ALA A 105 -10.69 -1.79 4.97
CA ALA A 105 -9.30 -2.23 4.92
C ALA A 105 -8.58 -1.94 6.24
N ALA A 106 -8.77 -0.74 6.82
CA ALA A 106 -8.21 -0.39 8.11
C ALA A 106 -8.77 -1.27 9.25
N GLY A 107 -10.07 -1.59 9.21
CA GLY A 107 -10.72 -2.48 10.18
C GLY A 107 -10.16 -3.91 10.13
N GLN A 108 -9.98 -4.48 8.94
CA GLN A 108 -9.39 -5.81 8.76
C GLN A 108 -7.98 -5.91 9.36
N VAL A 109 -7.14 -4.92 9.08
CA VAL A 109 -5.78 -4.86 9.64
C VAL A 109 -5.82 -4.67 11.16
N TYR A 110 -6.69 -3.79 11.68
CA TYR A 110 -6.88 -3.57 13.12
C TYR A 110 -7.25 -4.88 13.85
N ASP A 111 -8.25 -5.61 13.35
CA ASP A 111 -8.71 -6.85 13.96
C ASP A 111 -7.63 -7.92 13.95
N GLU A 112 -6.88 -8.01 12.84
CA GLU A 112 -5.81 -8.98 12.70
C GLU A 112 -4.62 -8.69 13.62
N ILE A 113 -4.21 -7.43 13.75
CA ILE A 113 -3.18 -7.03 14.74
C ILE A 113 -3.61 -7.46 16.14
N ARG A 114 -4.87 -7.22 16.51
CA ARG A 114 -5.38 -7.61 17.84
C ARG A 114 -5.38 -9.13 18.02
N ARG A 115 -5.82 -9.89 17.01
CA ARG A 115 -5.81 -11.34 17.03
C ARG A 115 -4.39 -11.88 17.19
N LEU A 116 -3.45 -11.45 16.35
CA LEU A 116 -2.06 -11.91 16.39
C LEU A 116 -1.35 -11.53 17.69
N ARG A 117 -1.57 -10.33 18.22
CA ARG A 117 -1.07 -9.94 19.55
C ARG A 117 -1.62 -10.83 20.67
N SER A 118 -2.89 -11.20 20.60
CA SER A 118 -3.49 -12.10 21.60
C SER A 118 -2.91 -13.51 21.57
N LEU A 119 -2.52 -13.99 20.38
CA LEU A 119 -1.88 -15.30 20.20
C LEU A 119 -0.39 -15.27 20.53
N ASN A 120 0.26 -14.11 20.42
CA ASN A 120 1.70 -13.94 20.58
C ASN A 120 2.02 -12.85 21.61
N PRO A 121 1.64 -13.02 22.90
CA PRO A 121 1.75 -11.96 23.91
C PRO A 121 3.18 -11.52 24.22
N ASN A 122 4.20 -12.28 23.80
CA ASN A 122 5.61 -11.99 24.02
C ASN A 122 6.25 -11.16 22.92
N ILE A 123 5.56 -10.92 21.80
CA ILE A 123 6.05 -10.12 20.67
C ILE A 123 5.27 -8.80 20.68
N PRO A 124 5.85 -7.71 21.18
CA PRO A 124 5.17 -6.42 21.17
C PRO A 124 5.05 -5.87 19.74
N VAL A 125 3.96 -5.17 19.47
CA VAL A 125 3.75 -4.44 18.22
C VAL A 125 3.71 -2.95 18.54
N TYR A 126 4.56 -2.16 17.92
CA TYR A 126 4.58 -0.72 18.07
C TYR A 126 4.29 -0.03 16.74
N THR A 127 3.65 1.14 16.81
CA THR A 127 3.57 2.05 15.67
C THR A 127 4.65 3.11 15.81
N VAL A 128 5.34 3.41 14.72
CA VAL A 128 6.14 4.64 14.56
C VAL A 128 5.51 5.44 13.43
N VAL A 129 5.16 6.69 13.71
CA VAL A 129 4.62 7.61 12.72
C VAL A 129 5.75 8.41 12.10
N ASP A 130 5.81 8.44 10.77
CA ASP A 130 6.64 9.38 10.03
C ASP A 130 5.91 10.74 9.93
N ASP A 131 5.49 11.17 8.74
CA ASP A 131 4.85 12.47 8.57
C ASP A 131 3.38 12.45 8.98
N VAL A 132 2.62 11.42 8.56
CA VAL A 132 1.16 11.37 8.76
C VAL A 132 0.69 9.99 9.20
N CYS A 133 -0.14 9.95 10.24
CA CYS A 133 -0.91 8.76 10.63
C CYS A 133 -2.33 9.22 10.99
N ALA A 134 -3.14 9.43 9.95
CA ALA A 134 -4.46 10.03 10.03
C ALA A 134 -5.56 9.03 9.62
N SER A 135 -6.77 9.21 10.13
CA SER A 135 -7.97 8.46 9.73
C SER A 135 -7.72 6.94 9.77
N GLY A 136 -7.89 6.20 8.67
CA GLY A 136 -7.62 4.77 8.59
C GLY A 136 -6.21 4.35 9.06
N GLY A 137 -5.18 5.18 8.88
CA GLY A 137 -3.85 4.91 9.42
C GLY A 137 -3.82 4.95 10.95
N TYR A 138 -4.52 5.91 11.56
CA TYR A 138 -4.67 5.99 13.01
C TYR A 138 -5.57 4.86 13.56
N TYR A 139 -6.56 4.44 12.78
CA TYR A 139 -7.38 3.25 13.11
C TYR A 139 -6.48 2.03 13.29
N ILE A 140 -5.58 1.75 12.33
CA ILE A 140 -4.60 0.66 12.42
C ILE A 140 -3.68 0.85 13.63
N ALA A 141 -3.12 2.06 13.80
CA ALA A 141 -2.22 2.37 14.91
C ALA A 141 -2.84 2.13 16.29
N ALA A 142 -4.15 2.35 16.44
CA ALA A 142 -4.86 2.09 17.69
C ALA A 142 -4.84 0.60 18.10
N ALA A 143 -4.59 -0.33 17.18
CA ALA A 143 -4.45 -1.75 17.52
C ALA A 143 -3.10 -2.13 18.16
N THR A 144 -2.10 -1.25 18.16
CA THR A 144 -0.74 -1.57 18.63
C THR A 144 -0.56 -1.35 20.13
N ASP A 145 0.54 -1.86 20.71
CA ASP A 145 0.86 -1.70 22.13
C ASP A 145 1.19 -0.25 22.50
N ARG A 146 1.94 0.42 21.63
CA ARG A 146 2.39 1.82 21.78
C ARG A 146 2.58 2.49 20.43
N ILE A 147 2.33 3.79 20.40
CA ILE A 147 2.47 4.67 19.23
C ILE A 147 3.55 5.71 19.56
N TYR A 148 4.59 5.77 18.73
CA TYR A 148 5.63 6.78 18.79
C TYR A 148 5.52 7.72 17.58
N VAL A 149 5.83 8.99 17.79
CA VAL A 149 5.68 10.05 16.79
C VAL A 149 6.91 10.97 16.79
N ASP A 150 7.16 11.67 15.69
CA ASP A 150 7.97 12.89 15.73
C ASP A 150 7.14 14.06 16.29
N LYS A 151 7.81 15.14 16.75
CA LYS A 151 7.15 16.36 17.23
C LYS A 151 6.17 16.96 16.21
N ALA A 152 6.53 16.88 14.93
CA ALA A 152 5.80 17.48 13.81
C ALA A 152 4.87 16.50 13.07
N SER A 153 4.92 15.19 13.37
CA SER A 153 4.01 14.20 12.78
C SER A 153 2.55 14.62 12.96
N LEU A 154 1.71 14.38 11.97
CA LEU A 154 0.28 14.64 12.02
C LEU A 154 -0.47 13.36 12.33
N VAL A 155 -1.21 13.33 13.45
CA VAL A 155 -2.00 12.17 13.86
C VAL A 155 -3.44 12.53 14.19
N GLY A 156 -4.30 11.52 14.24
CA GLY A 156 -5.72 11.70 14.53
C GLY A 156 -6.54 11.67 13.26
N SER A 157 -7.25 12.75 12.95
CA SER A 157 -8.31 12.73 11.92
C SER A 157 -9.32 11.61 12.18
N ILE A 158 -9.70 11.43 13.46
CA ILE A 158 -10.66 10.41 13.86
C ILE A 158 -12.04 10.91 13.48
N GLY A 159 -12.54 10.40 12.36
CA GLY A 159 -13.79 10.80 11.73
C GLY A 159 -14.02 9.99 10.45
N VAL A 160 -15.23 10.12 9.90
CA VAL A 160 -15.63 9.45 8.66
C VAL A 160 -16.31 10.50 7.78
N LEU A 161 -15.95 10.52 6.51
CA LEU A 161 -16.58 11.36 5.51
C LEU A 161 -17.17 10.50 4.41
N MET A 162 -18.21 11.04 3.80
CA MET A 162 -18.73 10.60 2.51
C MET A 162 -18.92 11.88 1.71
N ASP A 163 -18.19 12.00 0.60
CA ASP A 163 -18.17 13.19 -0.23
C ASP A 163 -18.72 12.92 -1.62
N GLY A 164 -19.00 14.01 -2.33
CA GLY A 164 -19.58 13.99 -3.66
C GLY A 164 -19.91 15.39 -4.13
N PHE A 165 -20.00 15.57 -5.43
CA PHE A 165 -20.38 16.85 -6.05
C PHE A 165 -21.88 16.89 -6.36
N GLY A 166 -22.43 18.10 -6.51
CA GLY A 166 -23.77 18.32 -7.05
C GLY A 166 -23.70 19.11 -8.36
N PHE A 167 -24.29 18.59 -9.43
CA PHE A 167 -24.22 19.17 -10.79
C PHE A 167 -25.58 19.62 -11.34
N THR A 168 -26.67 19.51 -10.57
CA THR A 168 -28.04 19.80 -11.03
C THR A 168 -28.16 21.19 -11.71
N ASP A 169 -27.61 22.24 -11.09
CA ASP A 169 -27.66 23.60 -11.63
C ASP A 169 -26.79 23.79 -12.88
N ALA A 170 -25.64 23.11 -12.94
CA ALA A 170 -24.75 23.15 -14.09
C ALA A 170 -25.43 22.49 -15.31
N MET A 171 -26.04 21.33 -15.13
CA MET A 171 -26.80 20.65 -16.19
C MET A 171 -27.95 21.52 -16.69
N LYS A 172 -28.70 22.14 -15.79
CA LYS A 172 -29.80 23.05 -16.15
C LYS A 172 -29.33 24.21 -17.03
N LYS A 173 -28.18 24.83 -16.70
CA LYS A 173 -27.59 25.92 -17.50
C LYS A 173 -27.10 25.46 -18.87
N LEU A 174 -26.61 24.22 -18.96
CA LEU A 174 -26.11 23.64 -20.20
C LEU A 174 -27.21 23.01 -21.06
N GLY A 175 -28.46 22.98 -20.60
CA GLY A 175 -29.56 22.31 -21.29
C GLY A 175 -29.41 20.78 -21.32
N VAL A 176 -28.66 20.20 -20.38
CA VAL A 176 -28.47 18.75 -20.28
C VAL A 176 -29.57 18.15 -19.41
N GLU A 177 -30.25 17.13 -19.94
CA GLU A 177 -31.27 16.37 -19.23
C GLU A 177 -30.73 15.00 -18.83
N ARG A 178 -30.94 14.61 -17.57
CA ARG A 178 -30.63 13.26 -17.09
C ARG A 178 -31.87 12.36 -17.19
N ARG A 179 -31.77 11.30 -17.99
CA ARG A 179 -32.84 10.29 -18.18
C ARG A 179 -32.49 9.01 -17.42
N LEU A 180 -32.77 8.99 -16.12
CA LEU A 180 -32.49 7.85 -15.26
C LEU A 180 -33.71 6.94 -15.13
N LEU A 181 -33.52 5.63 -15.34
CA LEU A 181 -34.48 4.58 -15.00
C LEU A 181 -33.82 3.64 -13.98
N THR A 182 -34.53 3.31 -12.90
CA THR A 182 -34.01 2.44 -11.84
C THR A 182 -35.02 1.39 -11.41
N ALA A 183 -34.52 0.23 -11.00
CA ALA A 183 -35.25 -0.73 -10.18
C ALA A 183 -34.75 -0.65 -8.73
N GLY A 184 -35.68 -0.52 -7.78
CA GLY A 184 -35.40 -0.21 -6.37
C GLY A 184 -35.50 1.29 -6.06
N GLU A 185 -36.27 1.64 -5.03
CA GLU A 185 -36.67 3.03 -4.72
C GLU A 185 -35.48 3.97 -4.48
N ASN A 186 -34.44 3.47 -3.81
CA ASN A 186 -33.24 4.25 -3.45
C ASN A 186 -32.04 3.95 -4.35
N LYS A 187 -32.23 3.34 -5.54
CA LYS A 187 -31.10 2.98 -6.41
C LYS A 187 -30.38 4.19 -7.03
N ALA A 188 -30.97 5.38 -6.90
CA ALA A 188 -30.39 6.67 -7.25
C ALA A 188 -29.85 7.46 -6.04
N PHE A 189 -29.65 6.78 -4.90
CA PHE A 189 -29.18 7.38 -3.65
C PHE A 189 -27.93 8.24 -3.84
N LEU A 190 -27.99 9.49 -3.35
CA LEU A 190 -26.89 10.48 -3.42
C LEU A 190 -26.35 10.73 -4.82
N ASP A 191 -27.18 10.52 -5.84
CA ASP A 191 -26.76 10.76 -7.20
C ASP A 191 -26.44 12.26 -7.43
N PRO A 192 -25.24 12.58 -7.94
CA PRO A 192 -24.74 13.96 -8.04
C PRO A 192 -25.51 14.82 -9.04
N PHE A 193 -26.38 14.22 -9.84
CA PHE A 193 -27.13 14.91 -10.89
C PHE A 193 -28.60 15.17 -10.52
N LEU A 194 -29.08 14.64 -9.39
CA LEU A 194 -30.41 14.90 -8.86
C LEU A 194 -30.37 15.93 -7.73
N PRO A 195 -31.48 16.67 -7.48
CA PRO A 195 -31.62 17.47 -6.28
C PRO A 195 -31.45 16.62 -5.02
N ARG A 196 -30.82 17.19 -4.00
CA ARG A 196 -30.67 16.53 -2.69
C ARG A 196 -32.03 16.26 -2.06
N LYS A 197 -32.20 15.08 -1.46
CA LYS A 197 -33.39 14.68 -0.72
C LYS A 197 -33.05 14.56 0.77
N ALA A 198 -33.84 15.20 1.62
CA ALA A 198 -33.60 15.19 3.07
C ALA A 198 -33.55 13.77 3.66
N ALA A 199 -34.39 12.86 3.18
CA ALA A 199 -34.38 11.47 3.64
C ALA A 199 -33.09 10.71 3.25
N GLU A 200 -32.53 10.98 2.06
CA GLU A 200 -31.26 10.38 1.64
C GLU A 200 -30.09 10.98 2.45
N GLU A 201 -30.11 12.28 2.72
CA GLU A 201 -29.11 12.93 3.58
C GLU A 201 -29.14 12.39 5.01
N GLU A 202 -30.33 12.17 5.58
CA GLU A 202 -30.46 11.63 6.93
C GLU A 202 -29.96 10.18 6.99
N HIS A 203 -30.33 9.36 6.01
CA HIS A 203 -29.81 7.99 5.90
C HIS A 203 -28.29 7.97 5.76
N ALA A 204 -27.73 8.84 4.91
CA ALA A 204 -26.29 9.04 4.75
C ALA A 204 -25.61 9.41 6.07
N ARG A 205 -26.17 10.36 6.83
CA ARG A 205 -25.66 10.78 8.16
C ARG A 205 -25.66 9.63 9.16
N GLN A 206 -26.70 8.82 9.15
CA GLN A 206 -26.77 7.63 10.01
C GLN A 206 -25.65 6.65 9.66
N LEU A 207 -25.48 6.32 8.37
CA LEU A 207 -24.44 5.39 7.91
C LEU A 207 -23.04 5.84 8.33
N ILE A 208 -22.66 7.08 8.04
CA ILE A 208 -21.33 7.60 8.43
C ILE A 208 -21.19 7.71 9.95
N GLY A 209 -22.28 8.00 10.67
CA GLY A 209 -22.32 8.04 12.13
C GLY A 209 -22.06 6.69 12.78
N GLU A 210 -22.63 5.61 12.23
CA GLU A 210 -22.41 4.23 12.69
C GLU A 210 -20.94 3.80 12.48
N VAL A 211 -20.36 4.09 11.32
CA VAL A 211 -18.94 3.80 11.04
C VAL A 211 -18.03 4.65 11.95
N HIS A 212 -18.38 5.91 12.19
CA HIS A 212 -17.62 6.76 13.10
C HIS A 212 -17.66 6.25 14.55
N ALA A 213 -18.81 5.75 15.02
CA ALA A 213 -18.93 5.14 16.33
C ALA A 213 -18.02 3.91 16.50
N GLN A 214 -17.89 3.07 15.45
CA GLN A 214 -16.95 1.95 15.43
C GLN A 214 -15.50 2.43 15.57
N PHE A 215 -15.12 3.48 14.84
CA PHE A 215 -13.78 4.04 14.94
C PHE A 215 -13.50 4.61 16.34
N ILE A 216 -14.44 5.36 16.92
CA ILE A 216 -14.32 5.84 18.31
C ILE A 216 -14.11 4.67 19.27
N GLN A 217 -14.87 3.59 19.10
CA GLN A 217 -14.75 2.40 19.93
C GLN A 217 -13.36 1.74 19.79
N ALA A 218 -12.85 1.60 18.57
CA ALA A 218 -11.51 1.05 18.31
C ALA A 218 -10.42 1.90 18.99
N VAL A 219 -10.49 3.23 18.88
CA VAL A 219 -9.55 4.14 19.53
C VAL A 219 -9.64 4.04 21.06
N ARG A 220 -10.86 4.05 21.62
CA ARG A 220 -11.06 3.90 23.08
C ARG A 220 -10.50 2.58 23.60
N GLN A 221 -10.72 1.47 22.88
CA GLN A 221 -10.20 0.16 23.25
C GLN A 221 -8.67 0.09 23.13
N GLY A 222 -8.11 0.67 22.07
CA GLY A 222 -6.67 0.67 21.80
C GLY A 222 -5.88 1.54 22.77
N ARG A 223 -6.35 2.77 23.01
CA ARG A 223 -5.67 3.73 23.87
C ARG A 223 -5.98 3.50 25.36
N GLY A 224 -7.16 3.00 25.69
CA GLY A 224 -7.58 2.69 27.06
C GLY A 224 -7.43 3.89 27.99
N LYS A 225 -6.89 3.68 29.20
CA LYS A 225 -6.69 4.73 30.21
C LYS A 225 -5.71 5.84 29.79
N ARG A 226 -4.93 5.63 28.73
CA ARG A 226 -4.00 6.65 28.23
C ARG A 226 -4.73 7.80 27.55
N LEU A 227 -5.86 7.51 26.91
CA LEU A 227 -6.64 8.50 26.18
C LEU A 227 -7.23 9.53 27.13
N LYS A 228 -6.93 10.80 26.90
CA LYS A 228 -7.56 11.91 27.62
C LYS A 228 -8.64 12.50 26.73
N GLU A 229 -9.86 12.01 26.89
CA GLU A 229 -10.99 12.51 26.12
C GLU A 229 -11.22 13.99 26.41
N GLN A 230 -11.14 14.79 25.35
CA GLN A 230 -11.38 16.22 25.36
C GLN A 230 -12.25 16.59 24.16
N PRO A 231 -12.96 17.73 24.21
CA PRO A 231 -13.77 18.18 23.07
C PRO A 231 -12.96 18.20 21.77
N GLY A 232 -13.54 17.66 20.70
CA GLY A 232 -12.93 17.64 19.37
C GLY A 232 -11.97 16.49 19.08
N ILE A 233 -11.68 15.58 20.02
CA ILE A 233 -10.77 14.46 19.75
C ILE A 233 -11.29 13.51 18.64
N PHE A 234 -12.61 13.39 18.54
CA PHE A 234 -13.33 12.58 17.54
C PHE A 234 -14.07 13.46 16.51
N SER A 235 -13.57 14.66 16.21
CA SER A 235 -14.22 15.55 15.23
C SER A 235 -13.61 15.50 13.84
N GLY A 236 -12.65 14.60 13.59
CA GLY A 236 -11.85 14.59 12.37
C GLY A 236 -10.68 15.59 12.33
N LEU A 237 -10.37 16.27 13.44
CA LEU A 237 -9.20 17.15 13.51
C LEU A 237 -7.88 16.36 13.61
N VAL A 238 -6.81 16.92 13.05
CA VAL A 238 -5.44 16.43 13.19
C VAL A 238 -4.70 17.17 14.31
N TRP A 239 -3.73 16.49 14.90
CA TRP A 239 -2.91 16.99 15.99
C TRP A 239 -1.45 16.71 15.68
N HIS A 240 -0.57 17.69 15.93
CA HIS A 240 0.86 17.47 15.80
C HIS A 240 1.37 16.53 16.93
N GLY A 241 2.46 15.81 16.68
CA GLY A 241 2.87 14.69 17.53
C GLY A 241 3.18 15.06 18.98
N ALA A 242 3.78 16.22 19.24
CA ALA A 242 3.98 16.67 20.63
C ALA A 242 2.64 16.81 21.40
N ARG A 243 1.61 17.40 20.76
CA ARG A 243 0.28 17.54 21.36
C ARG A 243 -0.46 16.20 21.47
N SER A 244 -0.24 15.30 20.51
CA SER A 244 -0.89 13.98 20.52
C SER A 244 -0.43 13.12 21.70
N VAL A 245 0.83 13.24 22.14
CA VAL A 245 1.34 12.61 23.35
C VAL A 245 0.64 13.16 24.60
N GLU A 246 0.48 14.48 24.72
CA GLU A 246 -0.22 15.10 25.85
C GLU A 246 -1.68 14.62 25.97
N MET A 247 -2.34 14.42 24.83
CA MET A 247 -3.72 13.95 24.72
C MET A 247 -3.87 12.43 24.87
N GLY A 248 -2.76 11.68 24.88
CA GLY A 248 -2.77 10.22 24.94
C GLY A 248 -3.14 9.54 23.62
N LEU A 249 -3.14 10.28 22.51
CA LEU A 249 -3.25 9.72 21.15
C LEU A 249 -1.96 9.02 20.74
N ALA A 250 -0.82 9.43 21.28
CA ALA A 250 0.48 8.75 21.18
C ALA A 250 1.06 8.47 22.58
N ASP A 251 2.05 7.60 22.66
CA ASP A 251 2.70 7.18 23.91
C ASP A 251 4.02 7.91 24.18
N GLY A 252 4.67 8.42 23.14
CA GLY A 252 5.91 9.17 23.29
C GLY A 252 6.48 9.65 21.96
N LEU A 253 7.58 10.39 22.06
CA LEU A 253 8.36 10.78 20.90
C LEU A 253 9.37 9.68 20.57
N GLY A 254 9.56 9.35 19.29
CA GLY A 254 10.54 8.35 18.89
C GLY A 254 10.54 8.08 17.38
N SER A 255 11.70 7.68 16.88
CA SER A 255 11.90 7.16 15.52
C SER A 255 11.96 5.64 15.51
N LEU A 256 11.97 5.05 14.31
CA LEU A 256 12.17 3.61 14.12
C LEU A 256 13.42 3.11 14.84
N ASP A 257 14.56 3.77 14.64
CA ASP A 257 15.83 3.38 15.26
C ASP A 257 15.78 3.47 16.79
N PHE A 258 15.12 4.50 17.32
CA PHE A 258 14.93 4.64 18.77
C PHE A 258 14.09 3.49 19.32
N VAL A 259 12.99 3.14 18.68
CA VAL A 259 12.12 2.05 19.12
C VAL A 259 12.84 0.70 19.02
N ALA A 260 13.55 0.44 17.92
CA ALA A 260 14.33 -0.78 17.74
C ALA A 260 15.43 -0.94 18.81
N ARG A 261 16.24 0.12 19.01
CA ARG A 261 17.39 0.08 19.93
C ARG A 261 17.01 0.19 21.41
N GLU A 262 16.18 1.16 21.78
CA GLU A 262 15.93 1.50 23.19
C GLU A 262 14.70 0.78 23.77
N VAL A 263 13.68 0.54 22.96
CA VAL A 263 12.40 -0.04 23.42
C VAL A 263 12.40 -1.56 23.24
N ILE A 264 12.61 -2.04 22.01
CA ILE A 264 12.61 -3.48 21.68
C ILE A 264 13.93 -4.14 22.10
N LYS A 265 15.04 -3.38 22.11
CA LYS A 265 16.40 -3.87 22.36
C LYS A 265 16.89 -4.87 21.31
N ALA A 266 16.51 -4.62 20.06
CA ALA A 266 16.97 -5.33 18.88
C ALA A 266 17.19 -4.31 17.76
N GLU A 267 18.40 -3.74 17.71
CA GLU A 267 18.76 -2.65 16.80
C GLU A 267 18.77 -3.07 15.33
N ALA A 268 19.05 -4.33 15.02
CA ALA A 268 18.93 -4.84 13.66
C ALA A 268 17.46 -4.77 13.21
N ILE A 269 17.21 -4.10 12.09
CA ILE A 269 15.88 -3.98 11.48
C ILE A 269 15.85 -4.84 10.23
N VAL A 270 14.84 -5.69 10.12
CA VAL A 270 14.56 -6.50 8.91
C VAL A 270 13.21 -6.06 8.38
N ASP A 271 13.15 -5.73 7.09
CA ASP A 271 11.94 -5.28 6.42
C ASP A 271 11.10 -6.48 5.94
N TYR A 272 9.86 -6.55 6.42
CA TYR A 272 8.84 -7.54 6.08
C TYR A 272 7.76 -6.96 5.17
N THR A 273 7.90 -5.71 4.73
CA THR A 273 6.94 -5.08 3.83
C THR A 273 6.89 -5.86 2.51
N PRO A 274 5.71 -6.34 2.06
CA PRO A 274 5.62 -7.05 0.81
C PRO A 274 6.02 -6.10 -0.32
N GLN A 275 7.16 -6.37 -0.95
CA GLN A 275 7.54 -5.66 -2.14
C GLN A 275 6.87 -6.35 -3.32
N GLU A 276 6.15 -5.58 -4.14
CA GLU A 276 5.85 -6.07 -5.49
C GLU A 276 7.18 -6.44 -6.13
N SER A 277 7.33 -7.71 -6.52
CA SER A 277 8.54 -8.17 -7.19
C SER A 277 8.81 -7.25 -8.40
N LEU A 278 10.07 -6.90 -8.66
CA LEU A 278 10.43 -6.09 -9.82
C LEU A 278 9.89 -6.71 -11.13
N THR A 279 9.74 -8.03 -11.14
CA THR A 279 9.10 -8.80 -12.20
C THR A 279 7.60 -8.52 -12.33
N ASP A 280 6.84 -8.38 -11.25
CA ASP A 280 5.41 -8.04 -11.33
C ASP A 280 5.20 -6.63 -11.89
N ARG A 281 6.06 -5.68 -11.50
CA ARG A 281 6.03 -4.31 -12.04
C ARG A 281 6.37 -4.28 -13.54
N LEU A 282 7.43 -5.00 -13.94
CA LEU A 282 7.80 -5.13 -15.35
C LEU A 282 6.71 -5.84 -16.15
N THR A 283 6.10 -6.89 -15.62
CA THR A 283 5.05 -7.66 -16.31
C THR A 283 3.77 -6.85 -16.47
N ARG A 284 3.38 -6.03 -15.48
CA ARG A 284 2.28 -5.07 -15.65
C ARG A 284 2.61 -4.00 -16.68
N GLN A 285 3.80 -3.42 -16.67
CA GLN A 285 4.19 -2.41 -17.66
C GLN A 285 4.23 -2.98 -19.08
N LEU A 286 4.77 -4.19 -19.25
CA LEU A 286 4.79 -4.90 -20.52
C LEU A 286 3.39 -5.35 -20.95
N GLY A 287 2.56 -5.84 -20.03
CA GLY A 287 1.18 -6.25 -20.28
C GLY A 287 0.29 -5.08 -20.68
N VAL A 288 0.46 -3.91 -20.06
CA VAL A 288 -0.21 -2.66 -20.45
C VAL A 288 0.28 -2.20 -21.83
N ALA A 289 1.58 -2.22 -22.10
CA ALA A 289 2.14 -1.84 -23.40
C ALA A 289 1.65 -2.76 -24.54
N ILE A 290 1.64 -4.08 -24.31
CA ILE A 290 1.12 -5.08 -25.25
C ILE A 290 -0.39 -4.92 -25.43
N GLY A 291 -1.15 -4.72 -24.35
CA GLY A 291 -2.59 -4.50 -24.38
C GLY A 291 -2.99 -3.22 -25.14
N THR A 292 -2.22 -2.14 -25.03
CA THR A 292 -2.43 -0.93 -25.84
C THR A 292 -1.99 -1.09 -27.30
N SER A 293 -1.02 -1.96 -27.59
CA SER A 293 -0.56 -2.22 -28.97
C SER A 293 -1.46 -3.17 -29.76
N LEU A 294 -2.23 -4.04 -29.08
CA LEU A 294 -3.14 -5.00 -29.69
C LEU A 294 -4.57 -4.48 -29.87
N ASN A 295 -4.83 -3.21 -29.54
CA ASN A 295 -6.19 -2.63 -29.63
C ASN A 295 -6.34 -1.45 -30.62
N PRO A 296 -5.87 -1.58 -31.87
CA PRO A 296 -6.61 -1.07 -33.00
C PRO A 296 -7.18 -2.24 -33.81
N VAL A 297 -8.42 -2.12 -34.27
CA VAL A 297 -9.18 -3.12 -35.05
C VAL A 297 -9.95 -4.11 -34.18
N LEU A 298 -11.08 -3.67 -33.62
CA LEU A 298 -12.34 -4.42 -33.55
C LEU A 298 -13.46 -3.50 -33.03
N THR A 299 -13.84 -2.52 -33.85
CA THR A 299 -15.17 -1.88 -33.75
C THR A 299 -15.81 -1.96 -35.13
N PRO A 300 -16.91 -2.73 -35.32
CA PRO A 300 -17.69 -2.61 -36.53
C PRO A 300 -18.39 -1.26 -36.50
N ARG A 301 -18.14 -0.43 -37.52
CA ARG A 301 -18.97 0.74 -37.79
C ARG A 301 -20.37 0.24 -38.15
N LEU A 302 -21.34 0.43 -37.27
CA LEU A 302 -22.75 0.36 -37.64
C LEU A 302 -23.22 1.77 -37.98
N ARG A 303 -23.74 1.89 -39.21
CA ARG A 303 -24.58 3.00 -39.67
C ARG A 303 -25.97 2.88 -39.06
#